data_AF-A0A9L0J8C5-F1
#
_entry.id   AF-A0A9L0J8C5-F1
#
_cell.length_a   1.000
_cell.length_b   1.000
_cell.length_c   1.000
_cell.angle_alpha   90.00
_cell.angle_beta   90.00
_cell.angle_gamma   90.00
#
_symmetry.space_group_name_H-M   'P 1'
#
loop_
_entity.id
_entity.type
_entity.pdbx_description
1 polymer ?
#
loop_
_entity_poly.entity_id
_entity_poly.type
_entity_poly.pdbx_seq_one_letter_code
_entity_poly.pdbx_strand_id
1 'polypeptide(L)'
;MLDHSWKTSVNLGALIQIPGVWDPFVKSYVEMLEFYGDQDGAREVLTNYAYDEKFPSNPNAHIYLYNFLKTEKAPREKLISVLKILYQIVPSHKLMLEFHRVLRKSEKEEHHKLGLEVLFGVLDFAGCTKNITAWKYLAKCLRQTLMRSHLAWVQEEWSSRKNWWPGFHFSYFWAKSDWKEDKALACEKALVAGVLSGKKRYFRYISKQDHQVFRKKIKRMKKLVKKYSIVNPGL
;
A
#
# COMPACT_ATOMS: atom_id res chain seq x y z
N MET A 1 44.01 -1.65 13.64
CA MET A 1 42.61 -1.82 13.17
C MET A 1 41.96 -0.49 12.77
N LEU A 2 42.14 0.60 13.54
CA LEU A 2 41.56 1.93 13.22
C LEU A 2 42.05 2.57 11.89
N ASP A 3 43.29 2.33 11.47
CA ASP A 3 43.84 2.97 10.26
C ASP A 3 43.29 2.38 8.94
N HIS A 4 42.89 1.10 8.94
CA HIS A 4 42.28 0.46 7.78
C HIS A 4 40.79 0.81 7.64
N SER A 5 40.05 0.97 8.75
CA SER A 5 38.63 1.35 8.71
C SER A 5 38.41 2.76 8.14
N TRP A 6 39.33 3.69 8.41
CA TRP A 6 39.32 5.05 7.84
C TRP A 6 39.54 5.06 6.32
N LYS A 7 40.51 4.30 5.79
CA LYS A 7 40.76 4.26 4.34
C LYS A 7 39.56 3.68 3.58
N THR A 8 38.90 2.68 4.16
CA THR A 8 37.66 2.12 3.62
C THR A 8 36.50 3.11 3.67
N SER A 9 36.37 3.90 4.74
CA SER A 9 35.31 4.92 4.86
C SER A 9 35.46 6.02 3.81
N VAL A 10 36.68 6.51 3.59
CA VAL A 10 36.96 7.56 2.58
C VAL A 10 36.66 7.05 1.16
N ASN A 11 37.07 5.83 0.84
CA ASN A 11 36.85 5.25 -0.48
C ASN A 11 35.36 4.98 -0.76
N LEU A 12 34.61 4.50 0.24
CA LEU A 12 33.15 4.33 0.14
C LEU A 12 32.44 5.68 0.02
N GLY A 13 32.83 6.66 0.84
CA GLY A 13 32.29 8.01 0.81
C GLY A 13 32.48 8.69 -0.55
N ALA A 14 33.65 8.54 -1.18
CA ALA A 14 33.90 9.06 -2.52
C ALA A 14 33.08 8.32 -3.60
N LEU A 15 32.96 6.99 -3.49
CA LEU A 15 32.22 6.17 -4.46
C LEU A 15 30.74 6.54 -4.53
N ILE A 16 30.09 6.71 -3.38
CA ILE A 16 28.64 6.98 -3.33
C ILE A 16 28.25 8.39 -3.82
N GLN A 17 29.23 9.29 -4.00
CA GLN A 17 29.02 10.61 -4.61
C GLN A 17 28.99 10.56 -6.14
N ILE A 18 29.48 9.46 -6.74
CA ILE A 18 29.42 9.27 -8.19
C ILE A 18 27.98 8.88 -8.55
N PRO A 19 27.32 9.55 -9.51
CA PRO A 19 25.96 9.20 -9.93
C PRO A 19 25.84 7.72 -10.34
N GLY A 20 24.93 6.99 -9.69
CA GLY A 20 24.71 5.57 -9.97
C GLY A 20 23.82 4.87 -8.95
N VAL A 21 23.52 3.58 -9.21
CA VAL A 21 22.75 2.74 -8.27
C VAL A 21 23.73 1.96 -7.37
N TRP A 22 24.01 2.52 -6.20
CA TRP A 22 25.01 2.03 -5.25
C TRP A 22 24.42 1.37 -3.99
N ASP A 23 23.26 0.71 -4.10
CA ASP A 23 22.51 0.16 -2.96
C ASP A 23 23.36 -0.57 -1.90
N PRO A 24 24.29 -1.50 -2.25
CA PRO A 24 25.10 -2.19 -1.24
C PRO A 24 26.10 -1.26 -0.52
N PHE A 25 26.69 -0.32 -1.26
CA PHE A 25 27.69 0.61 -0.73
C PHE A 25 27.06 1.68 0.14
N VAL A 26 25.91 2.23 -0.29
CA VAL A 26 25.13 3.20 0.50
C VAL A 26 24.73 2.59 1.83
N LYS A 27 24.22 1.35 1.84
CA LYS A 27 23.90 0.64 3.09
C LYS A 27 25.10 0.48 3.99
N SER A 28 26.20 -0.06 3.44
CA SER A 28 27.42 -0.31 4.23
C SER A 28 27.99 0.98 4.82
N TYR A 29 27.94 2.08 4.07
CA TYR A 29 28.41 3.39 4.52
C TYR A 29 27.51 3.99 5.60
N VAL A 30 26.19 3.91 5.42
CA VAL A 30 25.22 4.36 6.43
C VAL A 30 25.35 3.57 7.73
N GLU A 31 25.46 2.25 7.67
CA GLU A 31 25.67 1.39 8.85
C GLU A 31 26.95 1.77 9.61
N MET A 32 28.02 2.09 8.87
CA MET A 32 29.27 2.57 9.46
C MET A 32 29.09 3.95 10.13
N LEU A 33 28.40 4.89 9.50
CA LEU A 33 28.10 6.20 10.09
C LEU A 33 27.27 6.06 11.38
N GLU A 34 26.21 5.24 11.34
CA GLU A 34 25.39 4.93 12.50
C GLU A 34 26.20 4.28 13.63
N PHE A 35 27.14 3.38 13.30
CA PHE A 35 28.05 2.76 14.28
C PHE A 35 28.95 3.78 14.98
N TYR A 36 29.44 4.79 14.26
CA TYR A 36 30.23 5.87 14.84
C TYR A 36 29.39 6.99 15.49
N GLY A 37 28.06 6.87 15.47
CA GLY A 37 27.14 7.86 16.04
C GLY A 37 26.89 9.07 15.15
N ASP A 38 27.34 9.06 13.90
CA ASP A 38 27.11 10.14 12.93
C ASP A 38 25.74 10.02 12.25
N GLN A 39 24.70 10.35 13.00
CA GLN A 39 23.31 10.30 12.53
C GLN A 39 23.01 11.37 11.47
N ASP A 40 23.65 12.54 11.55
CA ASP A 40 23.44 13.61 10.58
C ASP A 40 24.09 13.27 9.23
N GLY A 41 25.30 12.69 9.24
CA GLY A 41 25.93 12.17 8.04
C GLY A 41 25.13 11.04 7.39
N ALA A 42 24.61 10.09 8.20
CA ALA A 42 23.75 9.02 7.70
C ALA A 42 22.48 9.59 7.02
N ARG A 43 21.87 10.60 7.65
CA ARG A 43 20.70 11.30 7.11
C ARG A 43 21.02 12.01 5.81
N GLU A 44 22.15 12.71 5.73
CA GLU A 44 22.60 13.43 4.53
C GLU A 44 22.79 12.46 3.35
N VAL A 45 23.54 11.37 3.56
CA VAL A 45 23.79 10.35 2.53
C VAL A 45 22.48 9.79 1.99
N LEU A 46 21.55 9.40 2.86
CA LEU A 46 20.27 8.83 2.45
C LEU A 46 19.36 9.85 1.75
N THR A 47 19.41 11.11 2.17
CA THR A 47 18.64 12.20 1.57
C THR A 47 19.14 12.49 0.16
N ASN A 48 20.46 12.64 -0.01
CA ASN A 48 21.07 12.88 -1.32
C ASN A 48 20.84 11.70 -2.25
N TYR A 49 21.01 10.47 -1.76
CA TYR A 49 20.77 9.27 -2.57
C TYR A 49 19.31 9.13 -3.04
N ALA A 50 18.35 9.67 -2.30
CA ALA A 50 16.93 9.62 -2.65
C ALA A 50 16.46 10.79 -3.52
N TYR A 51 17.11 11.95 -3.47
CA TYR A 51 16.57 13.20 -4.05
C TYR A 51 17.52 13.97 -4.96
N ASP A 52 18.81 13.65 -5.01
CA ASP A 52 19.71 14.32 -5.95
C ASP A 52 19.37 13.89 -7.38
N GLU A 53 18.91 14.86 -8.19
CA GLU A 53 18.48 14.66 -9.58
C GLU A 53 19.61 14.17 -10.50
N LYS A 54 20.88 14.27 -10.08
CA LYS A 54 22.01 13.69 -10.80
C LYS A 54 21.99 12.17 -10.76
N PHE A 55 21.38 11.58 -9.73
CA PHE A 55 21.29 10.12 -9.58
C PHE A 55 20.07 9.57 -10.34
N PRO A 56 20.18 8.35 -10.90
CA PRO A 56 19.04 7.70 -11.51
C PRO A 56 17.95 7.43 -10.47
N SER A 57 16.68 7.49 -10.89
CA SER A 57 15.56 7.16 -10.01
C SER A 57 15.71 5.74 -9.46
N ASN A 58 15.76 5.62 -8.12
CA ASN A 58 15.94 4.35 -7.43
C ASN A 58 14.89 4.18 -6.32
N PRO A 59 13.95 3.23 -6.43
CA PRO A 59 13.00 2.92 -5.37
C PRO A 59 13.66 2.59 -4.02
N ASN A 60 14.81 1.92 -4.05
CA ASN A 60 15.51 1.49 -2.84
C ASN A 60 16.03 2.68 -2.02
N ALA A 61 16.45 3.76 -2.67
CA ALA A 61 16.87 4.97 -1.99
C ALA A 61 15.76 5.54 -1.08
N HIS A 62 14.53 5.62 -1.59
CA HIS A 62 13.37 6.05 -0.80
C HIS A 62 13.02 5.04 0.31
N ILE A 63 13.20 3.74 0.07
CA ILE A 63 12.98 2.71 1.10
C ILE A 63 13.98 2.88 2.25
N TYR A 64 15.26 3.13 1.95
CA TYR A 64 16.30 3.31 2.96
C TYR A 64 16.06 4.57 3.78
N LEU A 65 15.82 5.70 3.10
CA LEU A 65 15.49 6.96 3.75
C LEU A 65 14.24 6.83 4.63
N TYR A 66 13.19 6.16 4.15
CA TYR A 66 11.99 5.93 4.93
C TYR A 66 12.26 5.15 6.23
N ASN A 67 13.01 4.05 6.14
CA ASN A 67 13.33 3.22 7.29
C ASN A 67 14.17 3.98 8.32
N PHE A 68 15.17 4.74 7.85
CA PHE A 68 16.00 5.58 8.71
C PHE A 68 15.16 6.64 9.44
N LEU A 69 14.36 7.42 8.71
CA LEU A 69 13.49 8.44 9.30
C LEU A 69 12.48 7.85 10.29
N LYS A 70 12.00 6.63 10.04
CA LYS A 70 11.10 5.93 10.94
C LYS A 70 11.79 5.53 12.25
N THR A 71 13.04 5.05 12.19
CA THR A 71 13.87 4.75 13.37
C THR A 71 14.13 6.01 14.19
N GLU A 72 14.45 7.12 13.52
CA GLU A 72 14.67 8.46 14.09
C GLU A 72 13.38 9.11 14.64
N LYS A 73 12.22 8.45 14.51
CA LYS A 73 10.90 8.98 14.90
C LYS A 73 10.62 10.34 14.27
N ALA A 74 11.02 10.53 13.02
CA ALA A 74 10.80 11.75 12.27
C ALA A 74 9.31 12.13 12.22
N PRO A 75 8.99 13.44 12.03
CA PRO A 75 7.62 13.89 11.85
C PRO A 75 6.88 13.12 10.76
N ARG A 76 5.59 12.90 10.98
CA ARG A 76 4.75 12.08 10.09
C ARG A 76 4.72 12.62 8.67
N GLU A 77 4.77 13.94 8.53
CA GLU A 77 4.76 14.67 7.27
C GLU A 77 5.98 14.28 6.41
N LYS A 78 7.16 14.12 7.02
CA LYS A 78 8.36 13.63 6.33
C LYS A 78 8.22 12.16 5.91
N LEU A 79 7.59 11.34 6.74
CA LEU A 79 7.32 9.94 6.37
C LEU A 79 6.34 9.85 5.19
N ILE A 80 5.31 10.71 5.19
CA ILE A 80 4.32 10.78 4.11
C ILE A 80 4.97 11.24 2.80
N SER A 81 5.84 12.25 2.82
CA SER A 81 6.47 12.74 1.59
C SER A 81 7.32 11.67 0.90
N VAL A 82 8.17 10.96 1.66
CA VAL A 82 9.01 9.87 1.13
C VAL A 82 8.14 8.74 0.56
N LEU A 83 7.12 8.31 1.31
CA LEU A 83 6.24 7.22 0.88
C LEU A 83 5.38 7.60 -0.34
N LYS A 84 5.02 8.87 -0.48
CA LYS A 84 4.28 9.38 -1.65
C LYS A 84 5.11 9.25 -2.93
N ILE A 85 6.40 9.57 -2.87
CA ILE A 85 7.32 9.40 -4.01
C ILE A 85 7.50 7.91 -4.30
N LEU A 86 7.74 7.09 -3.27
CA LEU A 86 7.84 5.64 -3.45
C LEU A 86 6.58 5.02 -4.07
N TYR A 87 5.39 5.51 -3.69
CA TYR A 87 4.12 5.08 -4.29
C TYR A 87 4.05 5.39 -5.78
N GLN A 88 4.51 6.56 -6.21
CA GLN A 88 4.54 6.93 -7.62
C GLN A 88 5.47 6.02 -8.45
N ILE A 89 6.56 5.54 -7.85
CA ILE A 89 7.55 4.70 -8.54
C ILE A 89 7.17 3.21 -8.48
N VAL A 90 6.76 2.71 -7.31
CA VAL A 90 6.45 1.27 -7.08
C VAL A 90 5.18 1.11 -6.22
N PRO A 91 3.98 1.25 -6.81
CA PRO A 91 2.72 1.16 -6.07
C PRO A 91 2.40 -0.24 -5.51
N SER A 92 3.10 -1.28 -5.96
CA SER A 92 2.97 -2.65 -5.46
C SER A 92 3.84 -2.95 -4.23
N HIS A 93 4.71 -2.02 -3.83
CA HIS A 93 5.67 -2.27 -2.76
C HIS A 93 4.97 -2.52 -1.42
N LYS A 94 5.54 -3.41 -0.59
CA LYS A 94 4.97 -3.79 0.72
C LYS A 94 4.74 -2.58 1.66
N LEU A 95 5.53 -1.52 1.50
CA LEU A 95 5.36 -0.28 2.28
C LEU A 95 4.07 0.48 1.96
N MET A 96 3.37 0.18 0.87
CA MET A 96 2.10 0.88 0.57
C MET A 96 1.00 0.56 1.58
N LEU A 97 1.03 -0.62 2.20
CA LEU A 97 0.13 -0.92 3.33
C LEU A 97 0.51 -0.14 4.59
N GLU A 98 1.81 0.13 4.77
CA GLU A 98 2.28 1.02 5.83
C GLU A 98 1.90 2.48 5.52
N PHE A 99 2.05 2.91 4.27
CA PHE A 99 1.64 4.24 3.80
C PHE A 99 0.17 4.51 4.07
N HIS A 100 -0.71 3.58 3.70
CA HIS A 100 -2.12 3.64 4.08
C HIS A 100 -2.32 3.83 5.60
N ARG A 101 -1.55 3.12 6.44
CA ARG A 101 -1.65 3.25 7.91
C ARG A 101 -1.19 4.61 8.41
N VAL A 102 -0.12 5.16 7.82
CA VAL A 102 0.39 6.50 8.17
C VAL A 102 -0.64 7.57 7.79
N LEU A 103 -1.16 7.51 6.57
CA LEU A 103 -2.19 8.42 6.05
C LEU A 103 -3.47 8.39 6.91
N ARG A 104 -3.94 7.19 7.26
CA ARG A 104 -5.15 7.02 8.09
C ARG A 104 -5.01 7.63 9.49
N LYS A 105 -3.79 7.74 10.03
CA LYS A 105 -3.54 8.37 11.34
C LYS A 105 -3.51 9.90 11.26
N SER A 106 -3.42 10.47 10.07
CA SER A 106 -3.52 11.92 9.90
C SER A 106 -4.96 12.39 10.07
N GLU A 107 -5.11 13.64 10.49
CA GLU A 107 -6.41 14.31 10.63
C GLU A 107 -6.89 14.92 9.31
N LYS A 108 -6.01 15.01 8.31
CA LYS A 108 -6.32 15.64 7.03
C LYS A 108 -7.17 14.74 6.13
N GLU A 109 -8.23 15.32 5.59
CA GLU A 109 -9.16 14.65 4.68
C GLU A 109 -8.48 14.18 3.39
N GLU A 110 -7.58 15.01 2.84
CA GLU A 110 -6.76 14.68 1.66
C GLU A 110 -5.96 13.38 1.84
N HIS A 111 -5.44 13.14 3.06
CA HIS A 111 -4.72 11.92 3.36
C HIS A 111 -5.65 10.70 3.43
N HIS A 112 -6.90 10.87 3.86
CA HIS A 112 -7.87 9.77 3.87
C HIS A 112 -8.28 9.40 2.44
N LYS A 113 -8.46 10.38 1.55
CA LYS A 113 -8.70 10.16 0.12
C LYS A 113 -7.52 9.44 -0.52
N LEU A 114 -6.29 9.93 -0.34
CA LEU A 114 -5.07 9.27 -0.83
C LEU A 114 -4.91 7.87 -0.24
N GLY A 115 -5.29 7.66 1.02
CA GLY A 115 -5.24 6.35 1.66
C GLY A 115 -6.20 5.32 1.03
N LEU A 116 -7.29 5.77 0.40
CA LEU A 116 -8.17 4.92 -0.40
C LEU A 116 -7.55 4.62 -1.77
N GLU A 117 -7.04 5.65 -2.45
CA GLU A 117 -6.32 5.54 -3.74
C GLU A 117 -5.18 4.52 -3.65
N VAL A 118 -4.32 4.62 -2.63
CA VAL A 118 -3.20 3.70 -2.42
C VAL A 118 -3.66 2.24 -2.33
N LEU A 119 -4.80 1.96 -1.70
CA LEU A 119 -5.32 0.59 -1.58
C LEU A 119 -5.85 0.05 -2.90
N PHE A 120 -6.48 0.90 -3.71
CA PHE A 120 -6.84 0.55 -5.09
C PHE A 120 -5.58 0.29 -5.92
N GLY A 121 -4.62 1.21 -5.88
CA GLY A 121 -3.35 1.11 -6.60
C GLY A 121 -2.56 -0.15 -6.27
N VAL A 122 -2.46 -0.54 -4.99
CA VAL A 122 -1.82 -1.80 -4.59
C VAL A 122 -2.50 -3.01 -5.23
N LEU A 123 -3.84 -3.03 -5.23
CA LEU A 123 -4.61 -4.18 -5.70
C LEU A 123 -4.67 -4.27 -7.23
N ASP A 124 -4.31 -3.22 -7.96
CA ASP A 124 -4.18 -3.26 -9.42
C ASP A 124 -3.07 -4.23 -9.89
N PHE A 125 -2.11 -4.56 -9.03
CA PHE A 125 -0.99 -5.43 -9.38
C PHE A 125 -1.29 -6.91 -9.13
N ALA A 126 -0.95 -7.76 -10.10
CA ALA A 126 -1.20 -9.20 -10.08
C ALA A 126 -0.64 -9.90 -8.83
N GLY A 127 0.57 -9.52 -8.40
CA GLY A 127 1.22 -10.06 -7.20
C GLY A 127 0.49 -9.73 -5.88
N CYS A 128 -0.40 -8.75 -5.89
CA CYS A 128 -1.16 -8.32 -4.71
C CYS A 128 -2.61 -8.83 -4.69
N THR A 129 -3.06 -9.53 -5.73
CA THR A 129 -4.46 -10.00 -5.89
C THR A 129 -4.96 -10.86 -4.73
N LYS A 130 -4.08 -11.62 -4.07
CA LYS A 130 -4.38 -12.47 -2.90
C LYS A 130 -3.96 -11.85 -1.55
N ASN A 131 -3.52 -10.59 -1.54
CA ASN A 131 -3.11 -9.93 -0.30
C ASN A 131 -4.33 -9.63 0.60
N ILE A 132 -4.62 -10.53 1.53
CA ILE A 132 -5.76 -10.41 2.44
C ILE A 132 -5.74 -9.12 3.27
N THR A 133 -4.56 -8.61 3.62
CA THR A 133 -4.42 -7.37 4.40
C THR A 133 -4.87 -6.17 3.58
N ALA A 134 -4.45 -6.09 2.31
CA ALA A 134 -4.90 -5.06 1.38
C ALA A 134 -6.43 -5.08 1.21
N TRP A 135 -7.03 -6.26 0.99
CA TRP A 135 -8.48 -6.41 0.85
C TRP A 135 -9.24 -6.04 2.12
N LYS A 136 -8.75 -6.46 3.31
CA LYS A 136 -9.33 -6.05 4.60
C LYS A 136 -9.30 -4.54 4.79
N TYR A 137 -8.18 -3.90 4.43
CA TYR A 137 -8.04 -2.45 4.52
C TYR A 137 -8.98 -1.75 3.54
N LEU A 138 -9.06 -2.20 2.28
CA LEU A 138 -9.96 -1.63 1.28
C LEU A 138 -11.42 -1.77 1.71
N ALA A 139 -11.86 -2.96 2.12
CA ALA A 139 -13.22 -3.19 2.57
C ALA A 139 -13.61 -2.30 3.77
N LYS A 140 -12.68 -2.11 4.72
CA LYS A 140 -12.88 -1.21 5.87
C LYS A 140 -12.92 0.25 5.42
N CYS A 141 -11.99 0.66 4.57
CA CYS A 141 -11.86 2.03 4.08
C CYS A 141 -13.11 2.43 3.29
N LEU A 142 -13.53 1.63 2.30
CA LEU A 142 -14.76 1.85 1.53
C LEU A 142 -15.99 2.04 2.44
N ARG A 143 -16.15 1.18 3.45
CA ARG A 143 -17.26 1.32 4.40
C ARG A 143 -17.19 2.64 5.15
N GLN A 144 -16.02 3.05 5.64
CA GLN A 144 -15.85 4.30 6.39
C GLN A 144 -16.09 5.52 5.50
N THR A 145 -15.53 5.52 4.29
CA THR A 145 -15.70 6.58 3.27
C THR A 145 -17.19 6.77 2.93
N LEU A 146 -17.91 5.68 2.65
CA LEU A 146 -19.33 5.72 2.31
C LEU A 146 -20.22 6.06 3.51
N MET A 147 -19.82 5.70 4.73
CA MET A 147 -20.51 6.13 5.96
C MET A 147 -20.41 7.63 6.20
N ARG A 148 -19.34 8.27 5.73
CA ARG A 148 -19.11 9.72 5.82
C ARG A 148 -19.61 10.45 4.56
N SER A 149 -20.39 9.79 3.72
CA SER A 149 -20.98 10.36 2.49
C SER A 149 -19.97 10.82 1.43
N HIS A 150 -18.72 10.33 1.46
CA HIS A 150 -17.71 10.64 0.43
C HIS A 150 -17.81 9.68 -0.77
N LEU A 151 -19.01 9.58 -1.37
CA LEU A 151 -19.26 8.71 -2.52
C LEU A 151 -18.35 9.07 -3.73
N ALA A 152 -18.14 10.36 -3.96
CA ALA A 152 -17.34 10.86 -5.07
C ALA A 152 -15.92 10.28 -5.10
N TRP A 153 -15.27 10.12 -3.93
CA TRP A 153 -13.93 9.54 -3.86
C TRP A 153 -13.89 8.09 -4.32
N VAL A 154 -14.91 7.32 -3.96
CA VAL A 154 -15.02 5.92 -4.38
C VAL A 154 -15.30 5.84 -5.87
N GLN A 155 -16.14 6.73 -6.41
CA GLN A 155 -16.47 6.77 -7.83
C GLN A 155 -15.26 7.16 -8.69
N GLU A 156 -14.45 8.12 -8.23
CA GLU A 156 -13.22 8.55 -8.89
C GLU A 156 -12.27 7.36 -9.06
N GLU A 157 -11.94 6.66 -7.96
CA GLU A 157 -11.09 5.47 -8.01
C GLU A 157 -11.70 4.31 -8.80
N TRP A 158 -13.02 4.13 -8.72
CA TRP A 158 -13.69 3.03 -9.38
C TRP A 158 -13.85 3.23 -10.89
N SER A 159 -13.93 4.48 -11.35
CA SER A 159 -14.27 4.83 -12.73
C SER A 159 -13.35 4.22 -13.78
N SER A 160 -12.03 4.25 -13.53
CA SER A 160 -10.99 3.68 -14.39
C SER A 160 -10.91 2.15 -14.30
N ARG A 161 -11.46 1.57 -13.22
CA ARG A 161 -11.35 0.13 -12.89
C ARG A 161 -12.57 -0.68 -13.28
N LYS A 162 -13.73 -0.04 -13.44
CA LYS A 162 -15.03 -0.70 -13.65
C LYS A 162 -15.08 -1.69 -14.82
N ASN A 163 -14.24 -1.50 -15.85
CA ASN A 163 -14.21 -2.34 -17.05
C ASN A 163 -13.32 -3.56 -16.93
N TRP A 164 -12.32 -3.57 -16.05
CA TRP A 164 -11.30 -4.62 -15.99
C TRP A 164 -11.18 -5.29 -14.61
N TRP A 165 -11.39 -4.58 -13.49
CA TRP A 165 -11.42 -5.17 -12.14
C TRP A 165 -12.40 -6.35 -12.03
N PRO A 166 -13.62 -6.30 -12.61
CA PRO A 166 -14.52 -7.44 -12.53
C PRO A 166 -13.96 -8.73 -13.14
N GLY A 167 -13.25 -8.64 -14.26
CA GLY A 167 -12.58 -9.80 -14.87
C GLY A 167 -11.35 -10.22 -14.07
N PHE A 168 -10.56 -9.24 -13.65
CA PHE A 168 -9.28 -9.44 -12.98
C PHE A 168 -9.41 -9.99 -11.55
N HIS A 169 -10.36 -9.50 -10.76
CA HIS A 169 -10.54 -9.88 -9.36
C HIS A 169 -11.82 -10.67 -9.06
N PHE A 170 -12.89 -10.42 -9.83
CA PHE A 170 -14.26 -10.83 -9.45
C PHE A 170 -14.91 -11.78 -10.48
N SER A 171 -14.10 -12.56 -11.18
CA SER A 171 -14.60 -13.60 -12.08
C SER A 171 -15.22 -14.76 -11.28
N TYR A 172 -16.05 -15.57 -11.95
CA TYR A 172 -16.61 -16.77 -11.32
C TYR A 172 -15.53 -17.80 -10.97
N PHE A 173 -14.48 -17.87 -11.80
CA PHE A 173 -13.29 -18.68 -11.53
C PHE A 173 -12.63 -18.26 -10.22
N TRP A 174 -12.36 -16.96 -10.04
CA TRP A 174 -11.77 -16.43 -8.81
C TRP A 174 -12.68 -16.66 -7.59
N ALA A 175 -13.99 -16.53 -7.74
CA ALA A 175 -14.92 -16.79 -6.64
C ALA A 175 -14.80 -18.23 -6.10
N LYS A 176 -14.61 -19.23 -6.98
CA LYS A 176 -14.39 -20.63 -6.59
C LYS A 176 -13.01 -20.85 -5.96
N SER A 177 -11.95 -20.36 -6.61
CA SER A 177 -10.56 -20.52 -6.14
C SER A 177 -10.36 -19.84 -4.79
N ASP A 178 -10.76 -18.58 -4.65
CA ASP A 178 -10.62 -17.82 -3.40
C ASP A 178 -11.42 -18.49 -2.28
N TRP A 179 -12.64 -18.98 -2.54
CA TRP A 179 -13.43 -19.67 -1.52
C TRP A 179 -12.80 -21.00 -1.05
N LYS A 180 -12.17 -21.73 -1.97
CA LYS A 180 -11.48 -22.98 -1.66
C LYS A 180 -10.22 -22.73 -0.84
N GLU A 181 -9.42 -21.74 -1.24
CA GLU A 181 -8.09 -21.48 -0.68
C GLU A 181 -8.14 -20.60 0.58
N ASP A 182 -8.89 -19.49 0.54
CA ASP A 182 -8.99 -18.54 1.64
C ASP A 182 -10.39 -17.91 1.71
N LYS A 183 -11.26 -18.54 2.51
CA LYS A 183 -12.64 -18.06 2.75
C LYS A 183 -12.69 -16.66 3.33
N ALA A 184 -11.67 -16.25 4.09
CA ALA A 184 -11.63 -14.92 4.69
C ALA A 184 -11.37 -13.86 3.62
N LEU A 185 -10.38 -14.08 2.75
CA LEU A 185 -10.11 -13.28 1.55
C LEU A 185 -11.35 -13.22 0.66
N ALA A 186 -11.95 -14.37 0.38
CA ALA A 186 -13.13 -14.47 -0.49
C ALA A 186 -14.29 -13.60 0.02
N CYS A 187 -14.51 -13.57 1.33
CA CYS A 187 -15.51 -12.71 1.97
C CYS A 187 -15.17 -11.21 1.85
N GLU A 188 -13.91 -10.80 2.01
CA GLU A 188 -13.52 -9.38 1.84
C GLU A 188 -13.69 -8.94 0.39
N LYS A 189 -13.20 -9.74 -0.57
CA LYS A 189 -13.39 -9.50 -2.01
C LYS A 189 -14.86 -9.44 -2.38
N ALA A 190 -15.70 -10.30 -1.81
CA ALA A 190 -17.13 -10.27 -2.07
C ALA A 190 -17.79 -8.99 -1.53
N LEU A 191 -17.41 -8.53 -0.33
CA LEU A 191 -17.87 -7.25 0.19
C LEU A 191 -17.50 -6.10 -0.75
N VAL A 192 -16.23 -6.02 -1.17
CA VAL A 192 -15.75 -4.99 -2.10
C VAL A 192 -16.46 -5.08 -3.45
N ALA A 193 -16.53 -6.26 -4.06
CA ALA A 193 -17.25 -6.48 -5.32
C ALA A 193 -18.72 -6.08 -5.22
N GLY A 194 -19.38 -6.43 -4.11
CA GLY A 194 -20.77 -6.08 -3.84
C GLY A 194 -20.97 -4.57 -3.70
N VAL A 195 -20.05 -3.87 -3.04
CA VAL A 195 -20.09 -2.41 -2.88
C VAL A 195 -19.84 -1.70 -4.22
N LEU A 196 -18.82 -2.10 -4.97
CA LEU A 196 -18.36 -1.39 -6.18
C LEU A 196 -19.15 -1.76 -7.44
N SER A 197 -19.54 -3.03 -7.57
CA SER A 197 -20.17 -3.58 -8.78
C SER A 197 -21.59 -4.11 -8.57
N GLY A 198 -22.13 -3.98 -7.35
CA GLY A 198 -23.41 -4.57 -6.99
C GLY A 198 -23.36 -6.10 -6.84
N LYS A 199 -24.54 -6.73 -6.76
CA LYS A 199 -24.69 -8.18 -6.53
C LYS A 199 -24.41 -8.99 -7.80
N LYS A 200 -23.22 -8.92 -8.39
CA LYS A 200 -22.79 -9.67 -9.58
C LYS A 200 -22.29 -11.09 -9.22
N ARG A 201 -21.75 -11.83 -10.22
CA ARG A 201 -21.40 -13.27 -10.12
C ARG A 201 -20.57 -13.62 -8.89
N TYR A 202 -19.48 -12.90 -8.63
CA TYR A 202 -18.61 -13.17 -7.47
C TYR A 202 -19.36 -13.04 -6.14
N PHE A 203 -20.00 -11.89 -5.91
CA PHE A 203 -20.80 -11.66 -4.70
C PHE A 203 -21.89 -12.73 -4.55
N ARG A 204 -22.65 -13.03 -5.60
CA ARG A 204 -23.72 -14.04 -5.56
C ARG A 204 -23.17 -15.40 -5.14
N TYR A 205 -22.07 -15.84 -5.74
CA TYR A 205 -21.46 -17.14 -5.43
C TYR A 205 -21.06 -17.22 -3.95
N ILE A 206 -20.30 -16.25 -3.44
CA ILE A 206 -19.85 -16.23 -2.03
C ILE A 206 -21.05 -16.10 -1.08
N SER A 207 -22.05 -15.31 -1.45
CA SER A 207 -23.23 -15.06 -0.62
C SER A 207 -24.14 -16.28 -0.43
N LYS A 208 -24.04 -17.27 -1.33
CA LYS A 208 -24.80 -18.53 -1.28
C LYS A 208 -24.06 -19.65 -0.57
N GLN A 209 -22.78 -19.46 -0.25
CA GLN A 209 -22.01 -20.48 0.48
C GLN A 209 -22.58 -20.63 1.88
N ASP A 210 -22.96 -21.85 2.25
CA ASP A 210 -23.31 -22.18 3.62
C ASP A 210 -22.09 -22.77 4.32
N HIS A 211 -21.58 -22.04 5.30
CA HIS A 211 -20.43 -22.47 6.09
C HIS A 211 -20.61 -21.97 7.50
N GLN A 212 -20.66 -22.90 8.47
CA GLN A 212 -21.02 -22.62 9.87
C GLN A 212 -20.22 -21.44 10.46
N VAL A 213 -18.90 -21.46 10.29
CA VAL A 213 -17.98 -20.40 10.77
C VAL A 213 -18.23 -19.04 10.09
N PHE A 214 -18.46 -19.01 8.77
CA PHE A 214 -18.54 -17.76 8.00
C PHE A 214 -19.97 -17.22 7.84
N ARG A 215 -20.99 -17.95 8.30
CA ARG A 215 -22.41 -17.56 8.20
C ARG A 215 -22.67 -16.16 8.75
N LYS A 216 -22.12 -15.83 9.93
CA LYS A 216 -22.24 -14.47 10.52
C LYS A 216 -21.56 -13.40 9.64
N LYS A 217 -20.37 -13.70 9.10
CA LYS A 217 -19.62 -12.79 8.21
C LYS A 217 -20.38 -12.54 6.91
N ILE A 218 -20.91 -13.58 6.28
CA ILE A 218 -21.72 -13.48 5.06
C ILE A 218 -23.01 -12.68 5.29
N LYS A 219 -23.71 -12.90 6.41
CA LYS A 219 -24.89 -12.09 6.78
C LYS A 219 -24.53 -10.61 6.92
N ARG A 220 -23.45 -10.29 7.62
CA ARG A 220 -22.97 -8.90 7.78
C ARG A 220 -22.58 -8.28 6.44
N MET A 221 -21.86 -9.02 5.60
CA MET A 221 -21.48 -8.61 4.25
C MET A 221 -22.72 -8.26 3.41
N LYS A 222 -23.75 -9.14 3.38
CA LYS A 222 -25.00 -8.87 2.67
C LYS A 222 -25.69 -7.58 3.14
N LYS A 223 -25.74 -7.34 4.46
CA LYS A 223 -26.32 -6.13 5.04
C LYS A 223 -25.54 -4.87 4.63
N LEU A 224 -24.21 -4.92 4.67
CA LEU A 224 -23.35 -3.81 4.28
C LEU A 224 -23.50 -3.47 2.80
N VAL A 225 -23.50 -4.48 1.91
CA VAL A 225 -23.70 -4.28 0.47
C VAL A 225 -25.08 -3.69 0.19
N LYS A 226 -26.14 -4.15 0.87
CA LYS A 226 -27.48 -3.54 0.71
C LYS A 226 -27.48 -2.05 1.09
N LYS A 227 -26.72 -1.66 2.10
CA LYS A 227 -26.71 -0.29 2.63
C LYS A 227 -25.79 0.66 1.87
N TYR A 228 -24.64 0.18 1.39
CA TYR A 228 -23.55 1.02 0.89
C TYR A 228 -23.14 0.71 -0.55
N SER A 229 -23.93 -0.04 -1.33
CA SER A 229 -23.61 -0.26 -2.75
C SER A 229 -23.61 1.07 -3.51
N ILE A 230 -22.55 1.33 -4.29
CA ILE A 230 -22.45 2.50 -5.17
C ILE A 230 -23.20 2.30 -6.49
N VAL A 231 -23.56 1.05 -6.79
CA VAL A 231 -24.46 0.68 -7.89
C VAL A 231 -25.86 0.61 -7.28
N ASN A 232 -26.74 1.52 -7.69
CA ASN A 232 -28.08 1.77 -7.15
C ASN A 232 -28.75 0.57 -6.44
N PRO A 233 -29.20 0.74 -5.17
CA PRO A 233 -30.07 -0.22 -4.47
C PRO A 233 -31.55 -0.16 -4.90
N GLY A 234 -31.93 0.76 -5.79
CA GLY A 234 -33.31 1.00 -6.22
C GLY A 234 -33.40 1.62 -7.61
N LEU A 235 -33.44 0.75 -8.60
CA LEU A 235 -34.13 0.84 -9.89
C LEU A 235 -34.44 -0.61 -10.29
#